data_AF-A0A7U4SRH0-F1
#
_entry.id   AF-A0A7U4SRH0-F1
#
_cell.length_a   1.000
_cell.length_b   1.000
_cell.length_c   1.000
_cell.angle_alpha   90.00
_cell.angle_beta   90.00
_cell.angle_gamma   90.00
#
_symmetry.space_group_name_H-M   'P 1'
#
loop_
_entity.id
_entity.type
_entity.pdbx_description
1 polymer ?
#
loop_
_entity_poly.entity_id
_entity_poly.type
_entity_poly.pdbx_seq_one_letter_code
_entity_poly.pdbx_strand_id
1 'polypeptide(L)'
;MNTTHRAMLAAGLAGALLLAAGGARAQGIEDKLRSQLRSTVQELRQLQDGQAQLQADKAAAEKQRDDALAQLKTAQAQLAAARGDSGAGAAAKRALAQERALREQDAQSLAKYKSSNEALLAAARAHDAQRAQWRDDVAARDMQLTTCEAHNAALYRVGHEILEAYEHVGFGAIVASRQPFAQSARVKYDELAQRYGDALYAGKYDRAARSAGAAPVPTPAASGGVAAGAP
;
A
#
# COMPACT_ATOMS: atom_id res chain seq x y z
N MET A 1 54.99 28.87 -61.19
CA MET A 1 55.21 30.13 -61.92
C MET A 1 56.49 30.86 -61.46
N ASN A 2 57.60 30.15 -61.21
CA ASN A 2 58.90 30.74 -60.84
C ASN A 2 60.01 30.37 -61.85
N THR A 3 59.62 30.04 -63.09
CA THR A 3 60.52 29.51 -64.14
C THR A 3 60.94 30.57 -65.16
N THR A 4 60.36 31.76 -65.10
CA THR A 4 60.55 32.83 -66.10
C THR A 4 61.70 33.80 -65.77
N HIS A 5 62.16 33.87 -64.52
CA HIS A 5 63.31 34.72 -64.16
C HIS A 5 64.68 34.10 -64.50
N ARG A 6 64.73 32.80 -64.78
CA ARG A 6 65.98 32.09 -65.13
C ARG A 6 66.38 32.20 -66.59
N ALA A 7 65.46 32.62 -67.47
CA ALA A 7 65.71 32.75 -68.90
C ALA A 7 66.36 34.08 -69.31
N MET A 8 66.33 35.11 -68.45
CA MET A 8 66.82 36.46 -68.80
C MET A 8 68.30 36.72 -68.45
N LEU A 9 68.94 35.80 -67.73
CA LEU A 9 70.39 35.88 -67.44
C LEU A 9 71.24 35.08 -68.44
N ALA A 10 70.63 34.48 -69.46
CA ALA A 10 71.31 33.67 -70.48
C ALA A 10 71.85 34.48 -71.68
N ALA A 11 71.61 35.81 -71.74
CA ALA A 11 72.00 36.65 -72.88
C ALA A 11 73.28 37.49 -72.66
N GLY A 12 73.92 37.40 -71.48
CA GLY A 12 75.12 38.19 -71.14
C GLY A 12 76.45 37.49 -71.41
N LEU A 13 76.52 36.60 -72.41
CA LEU A 13 77.68 35.72 -72.64
C LEU A 13 78.43 35.94 -73.97
N ALA A 14 78.26 37.05 -74.68
CA ALA A 14 78.81 37.17 -76.05
C ALA A 14 79.84 38.29 -76.30
N GLY A 15 80.19 39.14 -75.32
CA GLY A 15 80.88 40.41 -75.61
C GLY A 15 82.39 40.51 -75.35
N ALA A 16 83.03 39.60 -74.61
CA ALA A 16 84.41 39.82 -74.19
C ALA A 16 85.25 38.54 -74.13
N LEU A 17 85.06 37.67 -75.11
CA LEU A 17 86.10 36.72 -75.48
C LEU A 17 87.05 37.46 -76.44
N LEU A 18 88.35 37.31 -76.20
CA LEU A 18 89.52 37.83 -76.93
C LEU A 18 90.03 39.20 -76.47
N LEU A 19 90.94 39.20 -75.50
CA LEU A 19 92.35 39.64 -75.67
C LEU A 19 93.13 39.44 -74.36
N ALA A 20 94.38 38.95 -74.51
CA ALA A 20 95.39 38.70 -73.47
C ALA A 20 95.12 37.49 -72.54
N ALA A 21 95.38 36.26 -72.98
CA ALA A 21 96.70 35.63 -73.11
C ALA A 21 97.47 35.49 -71.78
N GLY A 22 97.69 34.22 -71.41
CA GLY A 22 98.95 33.78 -70.83
C GLY A 22 99.14 33.94 -69.32
N GLY A 23 99.03 32.82 -68.60
CA GLY A 23 99.84 32.59 -67.39
C GLY A 23 99.25 33.05 -66.06
N ALA A 24 98.23 32.35 -65.55
CA ALA A 24 97.95 32.26 -64.09
C ALA A 24 96.89 31.19 -63.74
N ARG A 25 96.64 30.19 -64.60
CA ARG A 25 95.52 29.25 -64.44
C ARG A 25 95.77 28.06 -63.50
N ALA A 26 96.82 28.11 -62.70
CA ALA A 26 97.14 27.06 -61.73
C ALA A 26 96.73 27.41 -60.28
N GLN A 27 96.72 28.68 -59.88
CA GLN A 27 96.46 29.06 -58.47
C GLN A 27 94.96 29.25 -58.13
N GLY A 28 94.12 29.67 -59.07
CA GLY A 28 92.69 29.94 -58.80
C GLY A 28 91.76 28.70 -58.76
N ILE A 29 92.18 27.57 -59.35
CA ILE A 29 91.41 26.31 -59.32
C ILE A 29 91.55 25.65 -57.95
N GLU A 30 92.76 25.67 -57.39
CA GLU A 30 93.07 25.07 -56.09
C GLU A 30 92.41 25.82 -54.92
N ASP A 31 92.37 27.16 -54.97
CA ASP A 31 91.66 27.96 -53.98
C ASP A 31 90.15 27.73 -54.02
N LYS A 32 89.59 27.50 -55.22
CA LYS A 32 88.16 27.18 -55.40
C LYS A 32 87.81 25.77 -54.94
N LEU A 33 88.70 24.79 -55.13
CA LEU A 33 88.55 23.45 -54.54
C LEU A 33 88.64 23.51 -53.02
N ARG A 34 89.56 24.31 -52.45
CA ARG A 34 89.66 24.52 -51.00
C ARG A 34 88.44 25.23 -50.41
N SER A 35 87.82 26.17 -51.13
CA SER A 35 86.59 26.81 -50.68
C SER A 35 85.38 25.86 -50.79
N GLN A 36 85.30 25.07 -51.87
CA GLN A 36 84.26 24.06 -52.04
C GLN A 36 84.35 22.97 -50.98
N LEU A 37 85.56 22.47 -50.67
CA LEU A 37 85.76 21.49 -49.61
C LEU A 37 85.39 22.05 -48.23
N ARG A 38 85.71 23.31 -47.94
CA ARG A 38 85.26 23.96 -46.69
C ARG A 38 83.74 24.10 -46.61
N SER A 39 83.10 24.46 -47.72
CA SER A 39 81.63 24.54 -47.83
C SER A 39 80.96 23.18 -47.64
N THR A 40 81.49 22.12 -48.27
CA THR A 40 80.93 20.77 -48.13
C THR A 40 81.15 20.20 -46.72
N VAL A 41 82.29 20.50 -46.09
CA VAL A 41 82.53 20.14 -44.68
C VAL A 41 81.57 20.87 -43.74
N GLN A 42 81.24 22.14 -44.02
CA GLN A 42 80.22 22.89 -43.25
C GLN A 42 78.81 22.34 -43.46
N GLU A 43 78.42 22.01 -44.70
CA GLU A 43 77.12 21.40 -45.02
C GLU A 43 76.97 20.01 -44.37
N LEU A 44 78.03 19.20 -44.38
CA LEU A 44 78.01 17.86 -43.79
C LEU A 44 77.91 17.92 -42.26
N ARG A 45 78.54 18.93 -41.64
CA ARG A 45 78.40 19.21 -40.20
C ARG A 45 76.99 19.70 -39.86
N GLN A 46 76.42 20.61 -40.64
CA GLN A 46 75.02 21.05 -40.47
C GLN A 46 74.02 19.90 -40.64
N LEU A 47 74.24 19.00 -41.60
CA LEU A 47 73.41 17.81 -41.79
C LEU A 47 73.54 16.81 -40.64
N GLN A 48 74.75 16.61 -40.10
CA GLN A 48 74.96 15.79 -38.90
C GLN A 48 74.26 16.37 -37.67
N ASP A 49 74.38 17.69 -37.43
CA ASP A 49 73.71 18.37 -36.33
C ASP A 49 72.18 18.31 -36.49
N GLY A 50 71.67 18.48 -37.72
CA GLY A 50 70.24 18.33 -38.04
C GLY A 50 69.73 16.91 -37.86
N GLN A 51 70.53 15.89 -38.20
CA GLN A 51 70.19 14.48 -37.98
C GLN A 51 70.12 14.17 -36.49
N ALA A 52 71.07 14.68 -35.69
CA ALA A 52 71.06 14.53 -34.24
C ALA A 52 69.84 15.21 -33.62
N GLN A 53 69.48 16.42 -34.08
CA GLN A 53 68.28 17.12 -33.63
C GLN A 53 66.99 16.38 -33.97
N LEU A 54 66.85 15.89 -35.21
CA LEU A 54 65.67 15.12 -35.61
C LEU A 54 65.54 13.79 -34.86
N GLN A 55 66.65 13.13 -34.53
CA GLN A 55 66.62 11.94 -33.67
C GLN A 55 66.20 12.28 -32.24
N ALA A 56 66.66 13.40 -31.69
CA ALA A 56 66.24 13.88 -30.37
C ALA A 56 64.75 14.24 -30.35
N ASP A 57 64.26 14.95 -31.37
CA ASP A 57 62.85 15.33 -31.51
C ASP A 57 61.96 14.08 -31.71
N LYS A 58 62.42 13.11 -32.49
CA LYS A 58 61.72 11.83 -32.67
C LYS A 58 61.64 11.05 -31.35
N ALA A 59 62.73 10.96 -30.60
CA ALA A 59 62.73 10.28 -29.30
C ALA A 59 61.82 11.01 -28.29
N ALA A 60 61.79 12.34 -28.31
CA ALA A 60 60.89 13.14 -27.49
C ALA A 60 59.41 12.93 -27.89
N ALA A 61 59.11 12.90 -29.19
CA ALA A 61 57.77 12.66 -29.70
C ALA A 61 57.28 11.22 -29.42
N GLU A 62 58.17 10.22 -29.54
CA GLU A 62 57.87 8.83 -29.18
C GLU A 62 57.59 8.70 -27.68
N LYS A 63 58.39 9.36 -26.83
CA LYS A 63 58.13 9.40 -25.39
C LYS A 63 56.79 10.06 -25.06
N GLN A 64 56.48 11.21 -25.68
CA GLN A 64 55.19 11.89 -25.49
C GLN A 64 54.01 11.03 -25.97
N ARG A 65 54.16 10.31 -27.08
CA ARG A 65 53.15 9.36 -27.56
C ARG A 65 52.93 8.24 -26.56
N ASP A 66 54.00 7.66 -26.04
CA ASP A 66 53.93 6.54 -25.10
C ASP A 66 53.33 6.98 -23.77
N ASP A 67 53.69 8.17 -23.28
CA ASP A 67 53.07 8.80 -22.11
C ASP A 67 51.58 9.08 -22.32
N ALA A 68 51.20 9.61 -23.50
CA ALA A 68 49.80 9.86 -23.84
C ALA A 68 48.98 8.56 -23.97
N LEU A 69 49.57 7.50 -24.53
CA LEU A 69 48.95 6.17 -24.59
C LEU A 69 48.77 5.57 -23.19
N ALA A 70 49.75 5.74 -22.30
CA ALA A 70 49.64 5.30 -20.91
C ALA A 70 48.54 6.06 -20.15
N GLN A 71 48.43 7.37 -20.38
CA GLN A 71 47.36 8.19 -19.81
C GLN A 71 45.98 7.80 -20.34
N LEU A 72 45.84 7.55 -21.66
CA LEU A 72 44.60 7.07 -22.25
C LEU A 72 44.15 5.73 -21.67
N LYS A 73 45.08 4.79 -21.51
CA LYS A 73 44.79 3.48 -20.91
C LYS A 73 44.33 3.62 -19.45
N THR A 74 44.99 4.50 -18.70
CA THR A 74 44.62 4.79 -17.30
C THR A 74 43.23 5.43 -17.22
N ALA A 75 42.94 6.43 -18.06
CA ALA A 75 41.65 7.09 -18.11
C ALA A 75 40.53 6.13 -18.53
N GLN A 76 40.78 5.25 -19.50
CA GLN A 76 39.82 4.20 -19.89
C GLN A 76 39.52 3.23 -18.75
N ALA A 77 40.54 2.80 -18.00
CA ALA A 77 40.36 1.91 -16.84
C ALA A 77 39.53 2.58 -15.73
N GLN A 78 39.79 3.86 -15.44
CA GLN A 78 39.01 4.64 -14.46
C GLN A 78 37.55 4.80 -14.89
N LEU A 79 37.30 5.07 -16.17
CA LEU A 79 35.93 5.16 -16.72
C LEU A 79 35.19 3.83 -16.65
N ALA A 80 35.86 2.71 -16.91
CA ALA A 80 35.29 1.37 -16.77
C ALA A 80 34.92 1.06 -15.31
N ALA A 81 35.79 1.39 -14.36
CA ALA A 81 35.54 1.21 -12.93
C ALA A 81 34.35 2.07 -12.46
N ALA A 82 34.33 3.37 -12.78
CA ALA A 82 33.23 4.26 -12.40
C ALA A 82 31.87 3.85 -13.01
N ARG A 83 31.87 3.32 -14.25
CA ARG A 83 30.67 2.74 -14.87
C ARG A 83 30.20 1.46 -14.18
N GLY A 84 31.13 0.62 -13.72
CA GLY A 84 30.82 -0.56 -12.90
C GLY A 84 30.14 -0.19 -11.58
N ASP A 85 30.73 0.76 -10.84
CA ASP A 85 30.23 1.19 -9.54
C ASP A 85 28.87 1.90 -9.63
N SER A 86 28.67 2.73 -10.65
CA SER A 86 27.38 3.38 -10.90
C SER A 86 26.28 2.37 -11.30
N GLY A 87 26.63 1.30 -12.01
CA GLY A 87 25.74 0.17 -12.28
C GLY A 87 25.31 -0.56 -10.99
N ALA A 88 26.26 -0.82 -10.08
CA ALA A 88 25.99 -1.43 -8.78
C ALA A 88 25.07 -0.54 -7.91
N GLY A 89 25.30 0.77 -7.88
CA GLY A 89 24.44 1.73 -7.18
C GLY A 89 23.01 1.78 -7.74
N ALA A 90 22.85 1.70 -9.06
CA ALA A 90 21.53 1.62 -9.70
C ALA A 90 20.81 0.31 -9.38
N ALA A 91 21.53 -0.83 -9.35
CA ALA A 91 20.97 -2.11 -8.95
C ALA A 91 20.51 -2.12 -7.49
N ALA A 92 21.32 -1.58 -6.57
CA ALA A 92 20.97 -1.45 -5.15
C ALA A 92 19.71 -0.59 -4.93
N LYS A 93 19.58 0.53 -5.66
CA LYS A 93 18.37 1.37 -5.60
C LYS A 93 17.12 0.63 -6.09
N ARG A 94 17.23 -0.15 -7.18
CA ARG A 94 16.10 -0.98 -7.66
C ARG A 94 15.72 -2.06 -6.66
N ALA A 95 16.69 -2.72 -6.04
CA ALA A 95 16.43 -3.73 -5.01
C ALA A 95 15.72 -3.13 -3.79
N LEU A 96 16.15 -1.96 -3.31
CA LEU A 96 15.48 -1.22 -2.23
C LEU A 96 14.06 -0.79 -2.61
N ALA A 97 13.84 -0.33 -3.85
CA ALA A 97 12.51 0.04 -4.32
C ALA A 97 11.58 -1.18 -4.39
N GLN A 98 12.09 -2.34 -4.83
CA GLN A 98 11.34 -3.59 -4.84
C GLN A 98 11.01 -4.07 -3.42
N GLU A 99 11.96 -4.01 -2.49
CA GLU A 99 11.70 -4.40 -1.09
C GLU A 99 10.60 -3.51 -0.49
N ARG A 100 10.66 -2.19 -0.71
CA ARG A 100 9.63 -1.26 -0.26
C ARG A 100 8.26 -1.59 -0.85
N ALA A 101 8.20 -1.88 -2.15
CA ALA A 101 6.96 -2.25 -2.82
C ALA A 101 6.38 -3.57 -2.30
N LEU A 102 7.23 -4.56 -1.96
CA LEU A 102 6.78 -5.78 -1.28
C LEU A 102 6.25 -5.48 0.12
N ARG A 103 6.99 -4.69 0.91
CA ARG A 103 6.58 -4.30 2.27
C ARG A 103 5.24 -3.56 2.29
N GLU A 104 5.00 -2.69 1.32
CA GLU A 104 3.71 -2.00 1.19
C GLU A 104 2.58 -2.96 0.80
N GLN A 105 2.82 -3.90 -0.10
CA GLN A 105 1.83 -4.94 -0.42
C GLN A 105 1.53 -5.84 0.79
N ASP A 106 2.56 -6.25 1.52
CA ASP A 106 2.40 -7.04 2.74
C ASP A 106 1.62 -6.26 3.79
N ALA A 107 1.96 -4.99 4.01
CA ALA A 107 1.25 -4.11 4.95
C ALA A 107 -0.23 -3.93 4.55
N GLN A 108 -0.51 -3.74 3.26
CA GLN A 108 -1.89 -3.66 2.74
C GLN A 108 -2.65 -4.98 2.93
N SER A 109 -2.00 -6.12 2.68
CA SER A 109 -2.61 -7.43 2.89
C SER A 109 -2.94 -7.66 4.37
N LEU A 110 -2.00 -7.34 5.28
CA LEU A 110 -2.19 -7.43 6.72
C LEU A 110 -3.30 -6.51 7.21
N ALA A 111 -3.39 -5.28 6.69
CA ALA A 111 -4.48 -4.36 7.01
C ALA A 111 -5.84 -4.93 6.56
N LYS A 112 -5.91 -5.49 5.34
CA LYS A 112 -7.12 -6.15 4.83
C LYS A 112 -7.52 -7.34 5.72
N TYR A 113 -6.58 -8.22 6.07
CA TYR A 113 -6.85 -9.35 6.95
C TYR A 113 -7.33 -8.92 8.33
N LYS A 114 -6.73 -7.88 8.93
CA LYS A 114 -7.19 -7.32 10.20
C LYS A 114 -8.62 -6.78 10.08
N SER A 115 -8.89 -5.97 9.06
CA SER A 115 -10.24 -5.42 8.85
C SER A 115 -11.30 -6.49 8.60
N SER A 116 -10.96 -7.56 7.87
CA SER A 116 -11.92 -8.64 7.61
C SER A 116 -12.15 -9.47 8.88
N ASN A 117 -11.11 -9.68 9.70
CA ASN A 117 -11.25 -10.38 10.97
C ASN A 117 -12.11 -9.57 11.96
N GLU A 118 -11.90 -8.26 12.06
CA GLU A 118 -12.73 -7.36 12.86
C GLU A 118 -14.19 -7.36 12.37
N ALA A 119 -14.41 -7.31 11.06
CA ALA A 119 -15.75 -7.39 10.47
C ALA A 119 -16.43 -8.74 10.79
N LEU A 120 -15.69 -9.85 10.70
CA LEU A 120 -16.20 -11.18 11.06
C LEU A 120 -16.54 -11.29 12.55
N LEU A 121 -15.70 -10.75 13.44
CA LEU A 121 -15.97 -10.70 14.87
C LEU A 121 -17.20 -9.83 15.18
N ALA A 122 -17.35 -8.70 14.52
CA ALA A 122 -18.54 -7.84 14.65
C ALA A 122 -19.80 -8.57 14.17
N ALA A 123 -19.74 -9.25 13.02
CA ALA A 123 -20.85 -10.03 12.49
C ALA A 123 -21.22 -11.20 13.41
N ALA A 124 -20.23 -11.90 13.97
CA ALA A 124 -20.46 -12.97 14.94
C ALA A 124 -21.17 -12.45 16.19
N ARG A 125 -20.70 -11.34 16.77
CA ARG A 125 -21.35 -10.70 17.93
C ARG A 125 -22.77 -10.24 17.62
N ALA A 126 -23.00 -9.68 16.43
CA ALA A 126 -24.34 -9.27 16.01
C ALA A 126 -25.27 -10.48 15.87
N HIS A 127 -24.79 -11.59 15.30
CA HIS A 127 -25.56 -12.82 15.20
C HIS A 127 -25.83 -13.45 16.58
N ASP A 128 -24.87 -13.40 17.50
CA ASP A 128 -25.04 -13.86 18.88
C ASP A 128 -26.09 -13.03 19.63
N ALA A 129 -26.05 -11.70 19.49
CA ALA A 129 -27.05 -10.80 20.05
C ALA A 129 -28.45 -11.07 19.46
N GLN A 130 -28.56 -11.27 18.15
CA GLN A 130 -29.82 -11.64 17.52
C GLN A 130 -30.34 -12.99 18.04
N ARG A 131 -29.48 -14.01 18.16
CA ARG A 131 -29.90 -15.31 18.72
C ARG A 131 -30.37 -15.18 20.17
N ALA A 132 -29.73 -14.33 20.98
CA ALA A 132 -30.18 -14.05 22.34
C ALA A 132 -31.58 -13.40 22.33
N GLN A 133 -31.79 -12.38 21.51
CA GLN A 133 -33.09 -11.72 21.35
C GLN A 133 -34.18 -12.71 20.91
N TRP A 134 -33.91 -13.53 19.89
CA TRP A 134 -34.87 -14.54 19.44
C TRP A 134 -35.20 -15.57 20.52
N ARG A 135 -34.22 -15.97 21.34
CA ARG A 135 -34.46 -16.88 22.47
C ARG A 135 -35.35 -16.24 23.53
N ASP A 136 -35.13 -14.96 23.84
CA ASP A 136 -35.93 -14.22 24.81
C ASP A 136 -37.36 -14.00 24.29
N ASP A 137 -37.50 -13.68 22.99
CA ASP A 137 -38.80 -13.54 22.34
C ASP A 137 -39.59 -14.85 22.34
N VAL A 138 -38.94 -15.98 22.01
CA VAL A 138 -39.57 -17.30 22.08
C VAL A 138 -39.98 -17.62 23.51
N ALA A 139 -39.11 -17.41 24.50
CA ALA A 139 -39.45 -17.64 25.90
C ALA A 139 -40.64 -16.76 26.36
N ALA A 140 -40.69 -15.50 25.94
CA ALA A 140 -41.80 -14.61 26.25
C ALA A 140 -43.10 -15.04 25.57
N ARG A 141 -43.04 -15.58 24.35
CA ARG A 141 -44.20 -16.15 23.65
C ARG A 141 -44.67 -17.45 24.30
N ASP A 142 -43.78 -18.33 24.70
CA ASP A 142 -44.12 -19.57 25.40
C ASP A 142 -44.81 -19.27 26.73
N MET A 143 -44.27 -18.33 27.52
CA MET A 143 -44.95 -17.86 28.74
C MET A 143 -46.33 -17.29 28.47
N GLN A 144 -46.53 -16.59 27.35
CA GLN A 144 -47.84 -16.09 26.95
C GLN A 144 -48.80 -17.23 26.62
N LEU A 145 -48.35 -18.24 25.87
CA LEU A 145 -49.14 -19.41 25.51
C LEU A 145 -49.55 -20.20 26.75
N THR A 146 -48.63 -20.53 27.66
CA THR A 146 -48.95 -21.24 28.90
C THR A 146 -49.97 -20.48 29.75
N THR A 147 -49.88 -19.16 29.78
CA THR A 147 -50.88 -18.34 30.51
C THR A 147 -52.24 -18.40 29.82
N CYS A 148 -52.28 -18.26 28.49
CA CYS A 148 -53.53 -18.38 27.73
C CYS A 148 -54.18 -19.75 27.92
N GLU A 149 -53.39 -20.83 27.92
CA GLU A 149 -53.84 -22.19 28.17
C GLU A 149 -54.44 -22.32 29.58
N ALA A 150 -53.78 -21.77 30.60
CA ALA A 150 -54.30 -21.77 31.97
C ALA A 150 -55.64 -21.02 32.09
N HIS A 151 -55.76 -19.85 31.46
CA HIS A 151 -57.02 -19.08 31.41
C HIS A 151 -58.11 -19.84 30.65
N ASN A 152 -57.77 -20.47 29.53
CA ASN A 152 -58.70 -21.28 28.76
C ASN A 152 -59.21 -22.47 29.59
N ALA A 153 -58.32 -23.20 30.26
CA ALA A 153 -58.70 -24.28 31.17
C ALA A 153 -59.59 -23.80 32.33
N ALA A 154 -59.29 -22.63 32.90
CA ALA A 154 -60.12 -22.02 33.93
C ALA A 154 -61.53 -21.67 33.42
N LEU A 155 -61.63 -21.05 32.23
CA LEU A 155 -62.91 -20.74 31.59
C LEU A 155 -63.72 -22.00 31.27
N TYR A 156 -63.08 -23.07 30.78
CA TYR A 156 -63.73 -24.36 30.56
C TYR A 156 -64.29 -24.95 31.86
N ARG A 157 -63.53 -24.88 32.96
CA ARG A 157 -64.00 -25.34 34.28
C ARG A 157 -65.22 -24.55 34.75
N VAL A 158 -65.15 -23.22 34.72
CA VAL A 158 -66.27 -22.34 35.09
C VAL A 158 -67.50 -22.62 34.20
N GLY A 159 -67.30 -22.82 32.90
CA GLY A 159 -68.37 -23.19 31.97
C GLY A 159 -69.04 -24.51 32.34
N HIS A 160 -68.27 -25.53 32.72
CA HIS A 160 -68.81 -26.79 33.23
C HIS A 160 -69.54 -26.63 34.56
N GLU A 161 -69.01 -25.86 35.50
CA GLU A 161 -69.68 -25.59 36.78
C GLU A 161 -71.03 -24.88 36.58
N ILE A 162 -71.15 -23.97 35.61
CA ILE A 162 -72.41 -23.31 35.26
C ILE A 162 -73.41 -24.34 34.69
N LEU A 163 -72.96 -25.21 33.79
CA LEU A 163 -73.82 -26.26 33.21
C LEU A 163 -74.31 -27.25 34.28
N GLU A 164 -73.41 -27.68 35.17
CA GLU A 164 -73.74 -28.57 36.29
C GLU A 164 -74.73 -27.90 37.27
N ALA A 165 -74.51 -26.61 37.58
CA ALA A 165 -75.45 -25.85 38.41
C ALA A 165 -76.84 -25.76 37.75
N TYR A 166 -76.90 -25.59 36.43
CA TYR A 166 -78.18 -25.57 35.71
C TYR A 166 -78.89 -26.93 35.74
N GLU A 167 -78.15 -28.03 35.62
CA GLU A 167 -78.69 -29.39 35.72
C GLU A 167 -79.26 -29.68 37.13
N HIS A 168 -78.54 -29.26 38.18
CA HIS A 168 -78.95 -29.47 39.58
C HIS A 168 -80.06 -28.52 40.07
N VAL A 169 -80.34 -27.43 39.37
CA VAL A 169 -81.53 -26.58 39.61
C VAL A 169 -82.84 -27.28 39.16
N GLY A 170 -82.74 -28.51 38.63
CA GLY A 170 -83.86 -29.33 38.16
C GLY A 170 -85.01 -29.54 39.15
N PHE A 171 -86.23 -29.33 38.63
CA PHE A 171 -87.58 -29.62 39.16
C PHE A 171 -87.95 -29.14 40.58
N GLY A 172 -87.17 -29.43 41.62
CA GLY A 172 -87.46 -29.03 43.01
C GLY A 172 -87.40 -27.52 43.24
N ALA A 173 -86.42 -26.83 42.62
CA ALA A 173 -86.28 -25.38 42.73
C ALA A 173 -87.37 -24.62 41.94
N ILE A 174 -87.86 -25.18 40.82
CA ILE A 174 -88.97 -24.64 40.03
C ILE A 174 -90.30 -24.75 40.79
N VAL A 175 -90.49 -25.81 41.59
CA VAL A 175 -91.66 -25.95 42.46
C VAL A 175 -91.59 -24.96 43.63
N ALA A 176 -90.40 -24.74 44.21
CA ALA A 176 -90.19 -23.76 45.29
C ALA A 176 -90.30 -22.29 44.81
N SER A 177 -89.91 -21.98 43.58
CA SER A 177 -89.95 -20.61 43.02
C SER A 177 -91.36 -20.09 42.73
N ARG A 178 -92.36 -20.99 42.64
CA ARG A 178 -93.79 -20.65 42.46
C ARG A 178 -94.50 -20.27 43.77
N GLN A 179 -93.82 -20.34 44.92
CA GLN A 179 -94.39 -19.91 46.20
C GLN A 179 -94.10 -18.40 46.47
N PRO A 180 -95.10 -17.61 46.90
CA PRO A 180 -94.98 -16.14 47.04
C PRO A 180 -94.01 -15.65 48.12
N PHE A 181 -93.35 -16.55 48.88
CA PHE A 181 -92.38 -16.22 49.93
C PHE A 181 -90.92 -16.61 49.61
N ALA A 182 -90.62 -17.02 48.37
CA ALA A 182 -89.29 -17.49 47.97
C ALA A 182 -88.24 -16.36 47.74
N GLN A 183 -88.26 -15.29 48.54
CA GLN A 183 -87.27 -14.20 48.47
C GLN A 183 -85.83 -14.70 48.67
N SER A 184 -85.64 -15.69 49.54
CA SER A 184 -84.34 -16.32 49.76
C SER A 184 -83.83 -17.10 48.54
N ALA A 185 -84.71 -17.62 47.68
CA ALA A 185 -84.31 -18.27 46.45
C ALA A 185 -83.80 -17.25 45.42
N ARG A 186 -84.45 -16.08 45.31
CA ARG A 186 -84.01 -15.00 44.40
C ARG A 186 -82.60 -14.50 44.74
N VAL A 187 -82.35 -14.21 46.03
CA VAL A 187 -81.02 -13.77 46.49
C VAL A 187 -79.94 -14.81 46.19
N LYS A 188 -80.24 -16.11 46.35
CA LYS A 188 -79.31 -17.19 46.00
C LYS A 188 -78.99 -17.24 44.51
N TYR A 189 -79.95 -16.97 43.63
CA TYR A 189 -79.70 -16.90 42.19
C TYR A 189 -78.88 -15.67 41.81
N ASP A 190 -79.13 -14.52 42.44
CA ASP A 190 -78.33 -13.31 42.24
C ASP A 190 -76.88 -13.52 42.70
N GLU A 191 -76.67 -14.16 43.85
CA GLU A 191 -75.34 -14.52 44.36
C GLU A 191 -74.61 -15.52 43.43
N LEU A 192 -75.33 -16.52 42.90
CA LEU A 192 -74.78 -17.46 41.91
C LEU A 192 -74.37 -16.75 40.62
N ALA A 193 -75.23 -15.85 40.11
CA ALA A 193 -74.97 -15.07 38.91
C ALA A 193 -73.76 -14.15 39.09
N GLN A 194 -73.62 -13.50 40.25
CA GLN A 194 -72.45 -12.70 40.61
C GLN A 194 -71.19 -13.56 40.67
N ARG A 195 -71.21 -14.67 41.42
CA ARG A 195 -70.05 -15.56 41.58
C ARG A 195 -69.54 -16.09 40.24
N TYR A 196 -70.43 -16.54 39.36
CA TYR A 196 -70.02 -17.02 38.03
C TYR A 196 -69.60 -15.88 37.11
N GLY A 197 -70.23 -14.71 37.20
CA GLY A 197 -69.82 -13.51 36.49
C GLY A 197 -68.39 -13.10 36.84
N ASP A 198 -68.06 -13.07 38.12
CA ASP A 198 -66.71 -12.76 38.62
C ASP A 198 -65.69 -13.82 38.17
N ALA A 199 -66.04 -15.10 38.23
CA ALA A 199 -65.17 -16.19 37.79
C ALA A 199 -64.89 -16.15 36.27
N LEU A 200 -65.91 -15.83 35.46
CA LEU A 200 -65.76 -15.69 34.01
C LEU A 200 -64.94 -14.44 33.65
N TYR A 201 -65.11 -13.35 34.41
CA TYR A 201 -64.33 -12.13 34.24
C TYR A 201 -62.85 -12.35 34.62
N ALA A 202 -62.59 -13.02 35.74
CA ALA A 202 -61.24 -13.39 36.18
C ALA A 202 -60.54 -14.35 35.20
N GLY A 203 -61.29 -15.24 34.55
CA GLY A 203 -60.79 -16.15 33.53
C GLY A 203 -60.45 -15.48 32.19
N LYS A 204 -60.89 -14.24 31.94
CA LYS A 204 -60.64 -13.54 30.67
C LYS A 204 -59.17 -13.16 30.53
N TYR A 205 -58.54 -13.61 29.45
CA TYR A 205 -57.17 -13.19 29.12
C TYR A 205 -57.16 -11.77 28.54
N ASP A 206 -56.40 -10.87 29.18
CA ASP A 206 -56.11 -9.54 28.65
C ASP A 206 -54.59 -9.37 28.38
N ARG A 207 -54.26 -9.17 27.10
CA ARG A 207 -52.88 -8.95 26.64
C ARG A 207 -52.36 -7.57 27.08
N ALA A 208 -53.22 -6.55 27.10
CA ALA A 208 -52.83 -5.17 27.39
C ALA A 208 -52.54 -4.95 28.88
N ALA A 209 -53.39 -5.50 29.77
CA ALA A 209 -53.18 -5.45 31.22
C ALA A 209 -51.84 -6.07 31.65
N ARG A 210 -51.37 -7.13 30.97
CA ARG A 210 -50.06 -7.75 31.26
C ARG A 210 -48.87 -6.96 30.71
N SER A 211 -49.02 -6.33 29.53
CA SER A 211 -47.95 -5.47 28.98
C SER A 211 -47.64 -4.24 29.84
N ALA A 212 -48.62 -3.75 30.60
CA ALA A 212 -48.44 -2.66 31.56
C ALA A 212 -47.76 -3.08 32.89
N GLY A 213 -47.80 -4.37 33.24
CA GLY A 213 -47.16 -4.92 34.43
C GLY A 213 -45.70 -5.35 34.23
N ALA A 214 -45.24 -5.51 32.99
CA ALA A 214 -43.85 -5.78 32.65
C ALA A 214 -43.05 -4.47 32.58
N ALA A 215 -42.76 -3.86 33.74
CA ALA A 215 -41.83 -2.75 33.82
C ALA A 215 -40.41 -3.22 33.38
N PRO A 216 -39.65 -2.40 32.64
CA PRO A 216 -38.29 -2.75 32.23
C PRO A 216 -37.40 -2.93 33.47
N VAL A 217 -36.70 -4.05 33.53
CA VAL A 217 -35.67 -4.33 34.55
C VAL A 217 -34.59 -3.24 34.42
N PRO A 218 -34.25 -2.50 35.49
CA PRO A 218 -33.23 -1.46 35.40
C PRO A 218 -31.85 -2.11 35.19
N THR A 219 -31.18 -1.68 34.12
CA THR A 219 -29.77 -2.00 33.84
C THR A 219 -28.91 -1.54 35.03
N PRO A 220 -28.06 -2.39 35.63
CA PRO A 220 -27.20 -1.94 36.71
C PRO A 220 -26.19 -0.94 36.15
N ALA A 221 -26.28 0.30 36.64
CA ALA A 221 -25.30 1.34 36.38
C ALA A 221 -23.93 0.86 36.86
N ALA A 222 -22.95 0.89 35.96
CA ALA A 222 -21.55 0.71 36.29
C ALA A 222 -21.13 1.78 37.31
N SER A 223 -20.95 1.38 38.57
CA SER A 223 -20.31 2.21 39.60
C SER A 223 -18.80 2.22 39.32
N GLY A 224 -18.37 3.20 38.54
CA GLY A 224 -16.97 3.58 38.46
C GLY A 224 -16.57 4.41 39.68
N GLY A 225 -15.53 3.96 40.38
CA GLY A 225 -14.60 4.79 41.14
C GLY A 225 -14.99 5.16 42.58
N VAL A 226 -14.22 4.70 43.55
CA VAL A 226 -13.22 5.50 44.30
C VAL A 226 -12.83 4.73 45.57
N ALA A 227 -11.54 4.34 45.68
CA ALA A 227 -10.78 4.23 46.93
C ALA A 227 -9.31 3.96 46.52
N ALA A 228 -8.49 5.00 46.38
CA ALA A 228 -7.72 5.62 47.45
C ALA A 228 -6.51 4.76 47.83
N GLY A 229 -5.32 5.22 47.40
CA GLY A 229 -4.05 4.64 47.79
C GLY A 229 -3.56 5.13 49.14
N ALA A 230 -2.69 4.29 49.71
CA ALA A 230 -1.52 4.62 50.54
C ALA A 230 -1.79 5.17 51.95
N PRO A 231 -0.83 5.09 52.89
CA PRO A 231 0.58 4.66 52.77
C PRO A 231 0.88 3.21 53.15
#